data_AF-A0A383AAE3-F1
#
_entry.id   AF-A0A383AAE3-F1
#
_cell.length_a   1.000
_cell.length_b   1.000
_cell.length_c   1.000
_cell.angle_alpha   90.00
_cell.angle_beta   90.00
_cell.angle_gamma   90.00
#
_symmetry.space_group_name_H-M   'P 1'
#
loop_
_entity.id
_entity.type
_entity.pdbx_description
1 polymer ?
#
loop_
_entity_poly.entity_id
_entity_poly.type
_entity_poly.pdbx_seq_one_letter_code
_entity_poly.pdbx_strand_id
1 'polypeptide(L)' 'MIEENVVSAAGAPHRFTSESIKNCILEAGFTPQLRNQMYENRRKPKQMEIQEIDY' A
#
# COMPACT_ATOMS: atom_id res chain seq x y z
N MET A 1 -5.68 4.00 -5.94
CA MET A 1 -6.36 3.33 -4.81
C MET A 1 -5.62 2.02 -4.57
N ILE A 2 -5.02 1.83 -3.40
CA ILE A 2 -4.52 0.51 -2.96
C ILE A 2 -5.51 0.12 -1.86
N GLU A 3 -6.32 -0.89 -2.14
CA GLU A 3 -7.43 -1.32 -1.30
C GLU A 3 -6.91 -2.03 -0.05
N GLU A 4 -6.48 -1.25 0.94
CA GLU A 4 -6.07 -1.75 2.26
C GLU A 4 -7.28 -2.24 3.09
N ASN A 5 -8.51 -1.90 2.70
CA ASN A 5 -9.72 -2.12 3.50
C ASN A 5 -10.51 -3.41 3.20
N VAL A 6 -10.19 -4.17 2.15
CA VAL A 6 -10.99 -5.35 1.78
C VAL A 6 -10.54 -6.63 2.52
N VAL A 7 -9.31 -6.68 3.00
CA VAL A 7 -8.73 -7.90 3.61
C VAL A 7 -8.82 -7.89 5.14
N SER A 8 -8.98 -6.73 5.79
CA SER A 8 -9.03 -6.62 7.25
C SER A 8 -10.30 -7.25 7.86
N ALA A 9 -11.42 -7.22 7.14
CA ALA A 9 -12.69 -7.81 7.59
C ALA A 9 -12.69 -9.35 7.64
N ALA A 10 -11.75 -10.00 6.95
CA ALA A 10 -11.65 -11.46 6.88
C ALA A 10 -10.72 -12.08 7.94
N GLY A 11 -10.13 -11.29 8.83
CA GLY A 11 -9.28 -11.80 9.91
C GLY A 11 -7.95 -12.40 9.45
N ALA A 12 -7.44 -12.02 8.27
CA ALA A 12 -6.11 -12.44 7.84
C ALA A 12 -5.05 -11.81 8.76
N PRO A 13 -4.22 -12.59 9.47
CA PRO A 13 -3.16 -12.05 10.34
C PRO A 13 -2.08 -11.32 9.52
N HIS A 14 -1.99 -11.61 8.22
CA HIS A 14 -1.05 -10.99 7.31
C HIS A 14 -1.58 -9.66 6.79
N ARG A 15 -1.29 -8.60 7.54
CA ARG A 15 -1.42 -7.22 7.06
C ARG A 15 -0.24 -6.87 6.16
N PHE A 16 -0.50 -6.08 5.14
CA PHE A 16 0.55 -5.45 4.33
C PHE A 16 0.64 -3.98 4.70
N THR A 17 1.86 -3.46 4.84
CA THR A 17 2.07 -2.02 4.95
C THR A 17 2.24 -1.42 3.56
N SER A 18 2.03 -0.12 3.43
CA SER A 18 2.34 0.58 2.17
C SER A 18 3.81 0.41 1.74
N GLU A 19 4.72 0.12 2.68
CA GLU A 19 6.12 -0.18 2.41
C GLU A 19 6.32 -1.59 1.87
N SER A 20 5.73 -2.61 2.50
CA SER A 20 5.85 -3.99 2.00
C SER A 20 5.27 -4.12 0.59
N ILE A 21 4.16 -3.41 0.29
CA ILE A 21 3.59 -3.38 -1.06
C ILE A 21 4.56 -2.76 -2.07
N LYS A 22 5.20 -1.62 -1.73
CA LYS A 22 6.20 -0.99 -2.61
C LYS A 22 7.38 -1.94 -2.88
N ASN A 23 7.84 -2.64 -1.85
CA ASN A 23 8.96 -3.58 -1.98
C ASN A 23 8.59 -4.76 -2.89
N CYS A 24 7.41 -5.38 -2.70
CA CYS A 24 6.96 -6.46 -3.57
C CYS A 24 6.83 -6.04 -5.04
N ILE A 25 6.37 -4.81 -5.31
CA ILE A 25 6.27 -4.27 -6.68
C ILE A 25 7.67 -4.15 -7.30
N LEU A 26 8.66 -3.66 -6.54
CA LEU A 26 10.05 -3.54 -6.99
C LEU A 26 10.70 -4.90 -7.23
N GLU A 27 10.49 -5.87 -6.32
CA GLU A 27 10.99 -7.24 -6.45
C GLU A 27 10.41 -7.96 -7.68
N ALA A 28 9.15 -7.67 -8.01
CA ALA A 28 8.51 -8.16 -9.22
C ALA A 28 9.00 -7.45 -10.51
N GLY A 29 9.92 -6.48 -10.42
CA GLY A 29 10.49 -5.76 -11.56
C GLY A 29 9.62 -4.60 -12.07
N PHE A 30 8.63 -4.16 -11.30
CA PHE A 30 7.75 -3.05 -11.67
C PHE A 30 8.09 -1.76 -10.93
N THR A 31 7.67 -0.62 -11.47
CA THR A 31 7.82 0.69 -10.81
C THR A 31 6.54 1.07 -10.07
N PRO A 32 6.55 1.23 -8.73
CA PRO A 32 5.36 1.60 -7.96
C PRO A 32 4.91 3.03 -8.29
N GLN A 33 3.61 3.21 -8.53
CA GLN A 33 3.01 4.51 -8.87
C GLN A 33 1.91 4.89 -7.89
N LEU A 34 1.90 6.16 -7.48
CA LEU A 34 0.86 6.72 -6.63
C LEU A 34 -0.17 7.44 -7.50
N ARG A 35 -1.35 6.84 -7.67
CA ARG A 35 -2.42 7.37 -8.53
C ARG A 35 -3.75 7.55 -7.79
N ASN A 36 -4.52 8.56 -8.19
CA ASN A 36 -5.91 8.75 -7.75
C ASN A 36 -6.87 7.77 -8.47
N GLN A 37 -8.17 7.88 -8.23
CA GLN A 37 -9.18 7.00 -8.85
C GLN A 37 -9.30 7.22 -10.36
N MET A 38 -8.98 8.42 -10.84
CA MET A 38 -8.95 8.79 -12.26
C MET A 38 -7.63 8.42 -12.94
N TYR A 39 -6.79 7.60 -12.28
CA TYR A 39 -5.45 7.19 -12.74
C TYR A 39 -4.43 8.32 -12.91
N GLU A 40 -4.69 9.50 -12.35
CA GLU A 40 -3.75 10.62 -12.39
C GLU A 40 -2.68 10.48 -11.31
N ASN A 41 -1.46 10.89 -11.63
CA ASN A 41 -0.36 10.87 -10.68
C ASN A 41 -0.62 11.83 -9.52
N ARG A 42 -0.52 11.31 -8.30
CA ARG A 42 -0.68 12.08 -7.07
C ARG A 42 0.68 12.30 -6.41
N ARG A 43 0.89 13.50 -5.88
CA ARG A 43 2.08 13.80 -5.05
C ARG A 43 2.01 13.03 -3.73
N LYS A 44 3.15 12.46 -3.31
CA LYS A 44 3.27 11.87 -1.97
C LYS A 44 3.04 12.97 -0.91
N PRO A 45 2.22 12.72 0.12
CA PRO A 45 2.10 13.66 1.24
C PRO A 45 3.44 13.74 1.99
N LYS A 46 3.71 14.89 2.63
CA LYS A 46 4.97 15.11 3.39
C LYS A 46 5.14 14.17 4.57
N GLN A 47 4.02 13.72 5.14
CA GLN A 47 3.97 12.80 6.26
C GLN A 47 3.04 11.64 5.87
N MET A 48 3.58 10.42 5.92
CA MET A 48 2.81 9.19 5.75
C MET A 48 2.98 8.41 7.04
N GLU A 49 1.87 8.11 7.71
CA GLU A 49 1.89 7.17 8.83
C GLU A 49 1.87 5.76 8.25
N ILE A 50 2.80 4.94 8.71
CA ILE A 50 2.87 3.52 8.38
C ILE A 50 2.13 2.80 9.49
N GLN A 51 1.23 1.89 9.13
CA GLN A 51 0.57 1.06 10.12
C GLN A 51 1.58 0.12 10.78
N GLU A 52 1.64 0.16 12.11
CA GLU A 52 2.34 -0.84 12.91
C GLU A 52 1.53 -2.14 12.91
N ILE A 53 2.20 -3.25 12.59
CA ILE A 53 1.60 -4.59 12.60
C ILE A 53 2.13 -5.30 13.83
N ASP A 54 1.27 -5.46 14.84
CA ASP A 54 1.52 -6.31 16.01
C ASP A 54 0.89 -7.69 15.74
N TYR A 55 1.62 -8.77 16.05
CA TYR A 55 1.24 -10.16 15.73
C TYR A 55 0.88 -10.95 17.00
#